data_AF-A0A1Y2QRV9-F1
#
_entry.id   AF-A0A1Y2QRV9-F1
#
_cell.length_a   1.000
_cell.length_b   1.000
_cell.length_c   1.000
_cell.angle_alpha   90.00
_cell.angle_beta   90.00
_cell.angle_gamma   90.00
#
_symmetry.space_group_name_H-M   'P 1'
#
loop_
_entity.id
_entity.type
_entity.pdbx_description
1 polymer ?
#
loop_
_entity_poly.entity_id
_entity_poly.type
_entity_poly.pdbx_seq_one_letter_code
_entity_poly.pdbx_strand_id
1 'polypeptide(L)'
;MKLIGTILAGATLAIAPAALAQTADPAAPAQTAPAPAAPQAAGPVTEAEVGQFATAALEIDKIRKDTATPEADKGAKMAAAATAAGLTAERFNAIGQAMQTDTALNKRIQAAASAKLAASGGTPAAKQP
;
A
#
# COMPACT_ATOMS: atom_id res chain seq x y z
N MET A 1 -50.10 19.24 9.07
CA MET A 1 -50.69 20.12 8.03
C MET A 1 -50.06 19.74 6.71
N LYS A 2 -50.82 19.05 5.86
CA LYS A 2 -51.53 19.64 4.69
C LYS A 2 -50.53 19.88 3.53
N LEU A 3 -50.72 19.39 2.31
CA LEU A 3 -51.76 18.58 1.66
C LEU A 3 -51.43 18.64 0.14
N ILE A 4 -51.93 17.69 -0.66
CA ILE A 4 -52.23 17.80 -2.11
C ILE A 4 -51.01 17.70 -3.05
N GLY A 5 -51.01 16.93 -4.14
CA GLY A 5 -52.08 16.21 -4.84
C GLY A 5 -51.47 15.35 -5.96
N THR A 6 -52.00 14.17 -6.26
CA THR A 6 -53.28 13.94 -6.97
C THR A 6 -53.09 14.14 -8.48
N ILE A 7 -52.75 13.06 -9.20
CA ILE A 7 -53.65 12.31 -10.11
C ILE A 7 -53.39 12.72 -11.58
N LEU A 8 -53.17 11.77 -12.49
CA LEU A 8 -54.17 11.31 -13.48
C LEU A 8 -53.54 10.49 -14.61
N ALA A 9 -54.19 9.34 -14.87
CA ALA A 9 -54.32 8.62 -16.14
C ALA A 9 -53.05 8.12 -16.87
N GLY A 10 -53.03 6.93 -17.45
CA GLY A 10 -54.10 5.99 -17.72
C GLY A 10 -53.63 5.04 -18.82
N ALA A 11 -53.70 3.74 -18.51
CA ALA A 11 -54.02 2.60 -19.37
C ALA A 11 -53.66 2.67 -20.88
N THR A 12 -52.80 1.73 -21.31
CA THR A 12 -53.21 0.65 -22.24
C THR A 12 -52.28 -0.56 -22.14
N LEU A 13 -52.90 -1.67 -21.72
CA LEU A 13 -52.66 -3.09 -22.04
C LEU A 13 -51.65 -3.37 -23.17
N ALA A 14 -50.68 -4.27 -22.93
CA ALA A 14 -50.68 -5.62 -23.56
C ALA A 14 -49.35 -6.39 -23.35
N ILE A 15 -49.52 -7.69 -23.01
CA ILE A 15 -48.65 -8.87 -23.21
C ILE A 15 -47.28 -8.96 -22.48
N ALA A 16 -47.27 -9.73 -21.39
CA ALA A 16 -46.16 -10.64 -21.04
C ALA A 16 -46.53 -12.05 -21.59
N PRO A 17 -45.59 -13.00 -21.85
CA PRO A 17 -44.33 -13.16 -21.13
C PRO A 17 -43.09 -13.65 -21.94
N ALA A 18 -41.97 -13.68 -21.21
CA ALA A 18 -40.84 -14.60 -21.34
C ALA A 18 -39.78 -14.34 -22.43
N ALA A 19 -38.73 -13.63 -22.04
CA ALA A 19 -37.35 -14.13 -22.07
C ALA A 19 -36.47 -13.25 -21.18
N LEU A 20 -35.73 -13.87 -20.27
CA LEU A 20 -34.92 -13.22 -19.24
C LEU A 20 -33.73 -12.45 -19.83
N ALA A 21 -33.47 -11.28 -19.23
CA ALA A 21 -32.25 -10.48 -19.27
C ALA A 21 -31.88 -9.81 -20.62
N GLN A 22 -32.75 -8.92 -21.08
CA GLN A 22 -32.41 -7.90 -22.07
C GLN A 22 -31.49 -6.84 -21.42
N THR A 23 -30.27 -6.80 -21.96
CA THR A 23 -29.48 -5.61 -22.29
C THR A 23 -30.15 -4.25 -22.09
N ALA A 24 -29.42 -3.40 -21.37
CA ALA A 24 -29.20 -1.97 -21.60
C ALA A 24 -30.42 -1.02 -21.66
N ASP A 25 -30.50 -0.14 -20.66
CA ASP A 25 -31.03 1.22 -20.80
C ASP A 25 -29.97 2.21 -20.26
N PRO A 26 -29.76 3.37 -20.91
CA PRO A 26 -28.57 4.19 -20.71
C PRO A 26 -28.67 4.98 -19.41
N ALA A 27 -28.06 4.44 -18.35
CA ALA A 27 -27.75 5.22 -17.16
C ALA A 27 -26.86 6.41 -17.55
N ALA A 28 -27.21 7.58 -17.01
CA ALA A 28 -26.40 8.79 -16.93
C ALA A 28 -24.91 8.46 -16.75
N PRO A 29 -23.95 9.29 -17.22
CA PRO A 29 -22.54 9.02 -17.02
C PRO A 29 -22.28 8.87 -15.52
N ALA A 30 -22.19 7.61 -15.10
CA ALA A 30 -21.66 7.25 -13.82
C ALA A 30 -20.25 7.81 -13.88
N GLN A 31 -20.01 8.85 -13.10
CA GLN A 31 -18.65 9.20 -12.71
C GLN A 31 -18.11 7.92 -12.10
N THR A 32 -17.36 7.15 -12.88
CA THR A 32 -16.51 6.10 -12.38
C THR A 32 -15.59 6.82 -11.42
N ALA A 33 -15.96 6.83 -10.13
CA ALA A 33 -14.99 6.96 -9.08
C ALA A 33 -13.88 5.98 -9.44
N PRO A 34 -12.61 6.42 -9.49
CA PRO A 34 -11.52 5.50 -9.78
C PRO A 34 -11.71 4.31 -8.86
N ALA A 35 -11.90 3.12 -9.44
CA ALA A 35 -11.77 1.90 -8.66
C ALA A 35 -10.44 2.02 -7.92
N PRO A 36 -10.35 1.65 -6.63
CA PRO A 36 -9.07 1.58 -5.95
C PRO A 36 -8.13 0.85 -6.89
N ALA A 37 -7.06 1.52 -7.32
CA ALA A 37 -6.10 0.90 -8.22
C ALA A 37 -5.71 -0.41 -7.54
N ALA A 38 -6.09 -1.54 -8.16
CA ALA A 38 -5.62 -2.83 -7.70
C ALA A 38 -4.12 -2.67 -7.52
N PRO A 39 -3.55 -3.02 -6.35
CA PRO A 39 -2.14 -2.77 -6.08
C PRO A 39 -1.39 -3.30 -7.28
N GLN A 40 -0.79 -2.37 -8.04
CA GLN A 40 0.04 -2.72 -9.19
C GLN A 40 0.98 -3.77 -8.63
N ALA A 41 0.91 -5.00 -9.16
CA ALA A 41 1.69 -6.12 -8.65
C ALA A 41 3.13 -5.65 -8.67
N ALA A 42 3.57 -5.21 -7.50
CA ALA A 42 4.76 -4.41 -7.44
C ALA A 42 5.85 -5.38 -7.81
N GLY A 43 6.61 -5.06 -8.86
CA GLY A 43 7.52 -6.00 -9.51
C GLY A 43 8.40 -6.74 -8.48
N PRO A 44 8.93 -7.92 -8.86
CA PRO A 44 9.67 -8.77 -7.94
C PRO A 44 10.68 -7.94 -7.13
N VAL A 45 10.65 -8.10 -5.80
CA VAL A 45 11.52 -7.32 -4.90
C VAL A 45 12.97 -7.66 -5.21
N THR A 46 13.71 -6.65 -5.65
CA THR A 46 15.12 -6.75 -6.02
C THR A 46 16.03 -6.74 -4.79
N GLU A 47 17.25 -7.25 -4.91
CA GLU A 47 18.24 -7.22 -3.81
C GLU A 47 18.61 -5.79 -3.39
N ALA A 48 18.54 -4.83 -4.32
CA ALA A 48 18.71 -3.41 -4.00
C ALA A 48 17.60 -2.94 -3.05
N GLU A 49 16.34 -3.23 -3.37
CA GLU A 49 15.19 -2.88 -2.55
C GLU A 49 15.20 -3.59 -1.20
N VAL A 50 15.68 -4.84 -1.14
CA VAL A 50 15.91 -5.57 0.13
C VAL A 50 16.87 -4.80 1.03
N GLY A 51 17.99 -4.32 0.48
CA GLY A 51 18.97 -3.52 1.22
C GLY A 51 18.42 -2.15 1.63
N GLN A 52 17.70 -1.47 0.75
CA GLN A 52 17.05 -0.19 1.06
C GLN A 52 16.00 -0.37 2.17
N PHE A 53 15.19 -1.42 2.10
CA PHE A 53 14.15 -1.70 3.09
C PHE A 53 14.75 -2.02 4.45
N ALA A 54 15.81 -2.84 4.48
CA ALA A 54 16.56 -3.11 5.70
C ALA A 54 17.13 -1.83 6.33
N THR A 55 17.59 -0.88 5.51
CA THR A 55 18.10 0.43 5.99
C THR A 55 16.96 1.27 6.57
N ALA A 56 15.87 1.41 5.82
CA ALA A 56 14.68 2.13 6.27
C ALA A 56 14.12 1.55 7.56
N ALA A 57 14.06 0.22 7.68
CA ALA A 57 13.56 -0.46 8.87
C ALA A 57 14.38 -0.15 10.12
N LEU A 58 15.72 -0.09 10.00
CA LEU A 58 16.60 0.28 11.11
C LEU A 58 16.39 1.75 11.54
N GLU A 59 16.26 2.67 10.60
CA GLU A 59 16.00 4.09 10.90
C GLU A 59 14.59 4.30 11.48
N ILE A 60 13.58 3.62 10.94
CA ILE A 60 12.21 3.64 11.45
C ILE A 60 12.16 3.07 12.87
N ASP A 61 12.88 1.99 13.16
CA ASP A 61 12.99 1.42 14.50
C ASP A 61 13.61 2.42 15.49
N LYS A 62 14.67 3.14 15.09
CA LYS A 62 15.24 4.24 15.89
C LYS A 62 14.20 5.34 16.16
N ILE A 63 13.48 5.80 15.14
CA ILE A 63 12.43 6.83 15.27
C ILE A 63 11.31 6.36 16.20
N ARG A 64 10.93 5.08 16.15
CA ARG A 64 9.90 4.52 17.03
C ARG A 64 10.36 4.50 18.48
N LYS A 65 11.62 4.12 18.72
CA LYS A 65 12.25 4.09 20.05
C LYS A 65 12.59 5.48 20.59
N ASP A 66 12.68 6.49 19.73
CA ASP A 66 12.88 7.88 20.12
C ASP A 66 11.68 8.37 20.94
N THR A 67 11.90 8.68 22.22
CA THR A 67 10.88 9.20 23.13
C THR A 67 10.84 10.73 23.18
N ALA A 68 11.80 11.40 22.53
CA ALA A 68 11.88 12.86 22.47
C ALA A 68 10.99 13.43 21.35
N THR A 69 10.70 12.62 20.33
CA THR A 69 9.86 12.98 19.19
C THR A 69 8.39 12.70 19.51
N PRO A 70 7.50 13.69 19.37
CA PRO A 70 6.05 13.48 19.48
C PRO A 70 5.55 12.45 18.47
N GLU A 71 4.57 11.62 18.83
CA GLU A 71 4.04 10.59 17.91
C GLU A 71 3.49 11.17 16.61
N ALA A 72 2.92 12.38 16.65
CA ALA A 72 2.44 13.10 15.48
C ALA A 72 3.57 13.37 14.45
N ASP A 73 4.80 13.62 14.92
CA ASP A 73 5.96 13.88 14.06
C ASP A 73 6.66 12.59 13.60
N LYS A 74 6.47 11.47 14.31
CA LYS A 74 7.09 10.19 13.97
C LYS A 74 6.65 9.70 12.60
N GLY A 75 5.38 9.90 12.23
CA GLY A 75 4.85 9.55 10.91
C GLY A 75 5.66 10.17 9.76
N ALA A 76 5.90 11.48 9.84
CA ALA A 76 6.69 12.21 8.85
C ALA A 76 8.16 11.76 8.83
N LYS A 77 8.76 11.53 10.00
CA LYS A 77 10.14 11.03 10.09
C LYS A 77 10.30 9.63 9.50
N MET A 78 9.35 8.73 9.70
CA MET A 78 9.40 7.39 9.12
C MET A 78 9.31 7.43 7.58
N ALA A 79 8.43 8.28 7.03
CA ALA A 79 8.33 8.48 5.59
C ALA A 79 9.62 9.09 5.00
N ALA A 80 10.22 10.04 5.72
CA ALA A 80 11.52 10.62 5.36
C ALA A 80 12.64 9.57 5.42
N ALA A 81 12.64 8.67 6.41
CA ALA A 81 13.62 7.59 6.52
C ALA A 81 13.51 6.57 5.37
N ALA A 82 12.30 6.20 4.96
CA ALA A 82 12.09 5.36 3.78
C ALA A 82 12.64 6.04 2.51
N THR A 83 12.32 7.33 2.34
CA THR A 83 12.80 8.13 1.20
C THR A 83 14.32 8.27 1.19
N ALA A 84 14.93 8.51 2.35
CA ALA A 84 16.38 8.60 2.52
C ALA A 84 17.09 7.27 2.22
N ALA A 85 16.42 6.15 2.49
CA ALA A 85 16.89 4.83 2.08
C ALA A 85 16.73 4.55 0.57
N GLY A 86 16.15 5.48 -0.21
CA GLY A 86 15.90 5.31 -1.64
C GLY A 86 14.61 4.57 -1.98
N LEU A 87 13.72 4.37 -0.99
CA LEU A 87 12.42 3.74 -1.16
C LEU A 87 11.31 4.78 -1.16
N THR A 88 10.37 4.65 -2.10
CA THR A 88 9.09 5.36 -1.98
C THR A 88 8.24 4.72 -0.89
N ALA A 89 7.31 5.48 -0.30
CA ALA A 89 6.37 4.96 0.68
C ALA A 89 5.54 3.78 0.11
N GLU A 90 5.19 3.85 -1.18
CA GLU A 90 4.47 2.79 -1.88
C GLU A 90 5.30 1.51 -1.98
N ARG A 91 6.60 1.59 -2.34
CA ARG A 91 7.47 0.41 -2.37
C ARG A 91 7.77 -0.14 -1.00
N PHE A 92 7.98 0.71 0.00
CA PHE A 92 8.15 0.25 1.37
C PHE A 92 6.93 -0.55 1.83
N ASN A 93 5.72 -0.02 1.63
CA ASN A 93 4.49 -0.73 2.00
C ASN A 93 4.28 -2.02 1.17
N ALA A 94 4.61 -2.01 -0.12
CA ALA A 94 4.50 -3.18 -0.98
C ALA A 94 5.46 -4.31 -0.55
N ILE A 95 6.71 -3.96 -0.20
CA ILE A 95 7.69 -4.91 0.33
C ILE A 95 7.23 -5.44 1.69
N GLY A 96 6.72 -4.56 2.56
CA GLY A 96 6.16 -4.95 3.85
C GLY A 96 5.00 -5.94 3.74
N GLN A 97 4.12 -5.78 2.74
CA GLN A 97 3.06 -6.75 2.45
C GLN A 97 3.62 -8.04 1.87
N ALA A 98 4.58 -7.96 0.94
CA ALA A 98 5.23 -9.14 0.36
C ALA A 98 5.95 -9.98 1.43
N MET A 99 6.55 -9.35 2.45
CA MET A 99 7.20 -10.06 3.56
C MET A 99 6.23 -10.91 4.39
N GLN A 100 4.93 -10.60 4.41
CA GLN A 100 3.95 -11.38 5.16
C GLN A 100 3.67 -12.73 4.50
N THR A 101 3.81 -12.82 3.18
CA THR A 101 3.54 -14.03 2.39
C THR A 101 4.80 -14.71 1.87
N ASP A 102 5.91 -13.97 1.74
CA ASP A 102 7.20 -14.45 1.25
C ASP A 102 8.22 -14.58 2.40
N THR A 103 8.35 -15.81 2.91
CA THR A 103 9.33 -16.14 3.96
C THR A 103 10.78 -15.96 3.48
N ALA A 104 11.06 -16.21 2.19
CA ALA A 104 12.41 -16.07 1.64
C ALA A 104 12.81 -14.58 1.57
N LEU A 105 11.88 -13.70 1.19
CA LEU A 105 12.07 -12.26 1.27
C LEU A 105 12.35 -11.81 2.71
N ASN A 106 11.58 -12.30 3.68
CA ASN A 106 11.80 -11.97 5.09
C ASN A 106 13.22 -12.39 5.57
N LYS A 107 13.71 -13.55 5.14
CA LYS A 107 15.09 -13.99 5.43
C LYS A 107 16.14 -13.10 4.77
N ARG A 108 15.95 -12.72 3.50
CA ARG A 108 16.85 -11.82 2.78
C ARG A 108 16.95 -10.45 3.44
N ILE A 109 15.81 -9.86 3.83
CA ILE A 109 15.78 -8.57 4.54
C ILE A 109 16.47 -8.65 5.89
N GLN A 110 16.24 -9.71 6.67
CA GLN A 110 16.94 -9.91 7.94
C GLN A 110 18.46 -10.07 7.76
N ALA A 111 18.89 -10.82 6.73
CA ALA A 111 20.30 -10.96 6.39
C ALA A 111 20.92 -9.61 6.00
N ALA A 112 20.24 -8.83 5.15
CA ALA A 112 20.69 -7.49 4.76
C ALA A 112 20.76 -6.52 5.94
N ALA A 113 19.78 -6.55 6.86
CA ALA A 113 19.81 -5.74 8.08
C ALA A 113 20.97 -6.12 9.00
N SER A 114 21.21 -7.43 9.18
CA SER A 114 22.32 -7.96 9.97
C SER A 114 23.67 -7.58 9.37
N ALA A 115 23.82 -7.70 8.05
CA ALA A 115 25.03 -7.30 7.32
C ALA A 115 25.31 -5.79 7.45
N LYS A 116 24.27 -4.95 7.41
CA LYS A 116 24.40 -3.50 7.63
C LYS A 116 24.80 -3.16 9.06
N LEU A 117 24.22 -3.84 10.05
CA LEU A 117 24.63 -3.66 11.44
C LEU A 117 26.08 -4.10 11.66
N ALA A 118 26.51 -5.22 11.06
CA ALA A 118 27.89 -5.69 11.10
C ALA A 118 28.85 -4.71 10.40
N ALA A 119 28.47 -4.13 9.26
CA ALA A 119 29.26 -3.10 8.58
C ALA A 119 29.34 -1.78 9.36
N SER A 120 28.31 -1.48 10.17
CA SER A 120 28.25 -0.28 11.02
C SER A 120 28.97 -0.47 12.37
N GLY A 121 29.11 -1.71 12.83
CA GLY A 121 29.76 -2.09 14.10
C GLY A 121 31.12 -2.78 13.95
N GLY A 122 31.59 -2.99 12.72
CA GLY A 122 32.81 -3.70 12.41
C GLY A 122 33.61 -2.99 11.33
N THR A 123 34.58 -2.18 11.73
CA THR A 123 35.86 -2.21 11.04
C THR A 123 36.47 -3.58 11.36
N PRO A 124 36.59 -4.54 10.43
CA PRO A 124 37.58 -5.57 10.63
C PRO A 124 38.91 -4.83 10.57
N ALA A 125 39.55 -4.63 11.72
CA ALA A 125 40.96 -4.35 11.78
C ALA A 125 41.64 -5.52 11.05
N ALA A 126 41.85 -5.35 9.75
CA ALA A 126 42.68 -6.22 8.96
C ALA A 126 44.07 -6.15 9.61
N LYS A 127 44.46 -7.23 10.28
CA LYS A 127 45.86 -7.61 10.45
C LYS A 127 46.56 -7.37 9.11
N GLN A 128 47.51 -6.46 9.06
CA GLN A 128 48.56 -6.51 8.04
C GLN A 128 49.79 -7.17 8.67
N PRO A 129 50.51 -8.01 7.90
CA PRO A 129 51.66 -8.79 8.36
C PRO A 129 52.84 -7.92 8.79
#